data_AF-A0A0B8RBS3-F1
#
_entry.id   AF-A0A0B8RBS3-F1
#
_cell.length_a   1.000
_cell.length_b   1.000
_cell.length_c   1.000
_cell.angle_alpha   90.00
_cell.angle_beta   90.00
_cell.angle_gamma   90.00
#
_symmetry.space_group_name_H-M   'P 1'
#
loop_
_entity.id
_entity.type
_entity.pdbx_description
1 polymer ?
#
loop_
_entity_poly.entity_id
_entity_poly.type
_entity_poly.pdbx_seq_one_letter_code
_entity_poly.pdbx_strand_id
1 'polypeptide(L)'
;MKNQFTYLINNKTTQGMFILILFIPCIEIVQLYIMLKPDAVNIHPAFAFFLAGSSRGHITQILLLWFLPVLSLLLGADSPIQEYQTGVRNIIINKIGKKAYILQKLAVSFILCFITMLTTLLLNFILVSIVFLGGTYKMGLNGLGSLNTLFDFSIQNPYLADFGFGFMACLMAGMAGLIATSSSLFFLNKKFAYPAAFFIWFLMILPNNSIMFIFQPFTEYGFEIILPIFLVFSLIVLIIVGVLYLYEVKYVKE
;
A
#
# COMPACT_ATOMS: atom_id res chain seq x y z
N MET A 1 0.87 11.81 -19.54
CA MET A 1 0.45 11.72 -18.12
C MET A 1 -0.96 12.28 -17.86
N LYS A 2 -1.23 13.59 -18.03
CA LYS A 2 -2.52 14.23 -17.64
C LYS A 2 -3.76 13.50 -18.17
N ASN A 3 -3.82 13.19 -19.46
CA ASN A 3 -4.99 12.54 -20.07
C ASN A 3 -5.26 11.12 -19.52
N GLN A 4 -4.21 10.39 -19.13
CA GLN A 4 -4.36 9.05 -18.56
C GLN A 4 -4.88 9.11 -17.12
N PHE A 5 -4.38 10.06 -16.32
CA PHE A 5 -4.92 10.31 -14.98
C PHE A 5 -6.40 10.68 -15.03
N THR A 6 -6.76 11.61 -15.91
CA THR A 6 -8.16 12.02 -16.09
C THR A 6 -9.05 10.85 -16.52
N TYR A 7 -8.56 9.98 -17.42
CA TYR A 7 -9.29 8.79 -17.82
C TYR A 7 -9.51 7.82 -16.64
N LEU A 8 -8.47 7.53 -15.86
CA LEU A 8 -8.57 6.61 -14.71
C LEU A 8 -9.48 7.16 -13.61
N ILE A 9 -9.36 8.44 -13.27
CA ILE A 9 -10.17 9.07 -12.23
C ILE A 9 -11.66 9.08 -12.62
N ASN A 10 -11.99 9.15 -13.90
CA ASN A 10 -13.37 9.15 -14.39
C ASN A 10 -13.93 7.73 -14.62
N ASN A 11 -13.11 6.69 -14.49
CA ASN A 11 -13.56 5.32 -14.65
C ASN A 11 -14.33 4.87 -13.39
N LYS A 12 -15.60 4.49 -13.57
CA LYS A 12 -16.48 4.03 -12.48
C LYS A 12 -15.90 2.85 -11.69
N THR A 13 -15.18 1.94 -12.35
CA THR A 13 -14.52 0.82 -11.67
C THR A 13 -13.39 1.31 -10.77
N THR A 14 -12.53 2.19 -11.28
CA THR A 14 -11.45 2.80 -10.49
C THR A 14 -12.01 3.61 -9.31
N GLN A 15 -13.07 4.40 -9.52
CA GLN A 15 -13.73 5.14 -8.45
C GLN A 15 -14.32 4.20 -7.39
N GLY A 16 -15.01 3.14 -7.80
CA GLY A 16 -15.57 2.15 -6.88
C GLY A 16 -14.48 1.46 -6.06
N MET A 17 -13.36 1.10 -6.69
CA MET A 17 -12.21 0.49 -6.00
C MET A 17 -11.49 1.47 -5.06
N PHE A 18 -11.35 2.73 -5.46
CA PHE A 18 -10.82 3.79 -4.61
C PHE A 18 -11.68 3.93 -3.34
N ILE A 19 -13.00 4.03 -3.51
CA ILE A 19 -13.95 4.11 -2.40
C ILE A 19 -13.85 2.87 -1.49
N LEU A 20 -13.76 1.68 -2.07
CA LEU A 20 -13.61 0.44 -1.31
C LEU A 20 -12.33 0.47 -0.46
N ILE A 21 -11.19 0.80 -1.05
CA ILE A 21 -9.90 0.90 -0.34
C ILE A 21 -9.98 1.95 0.77
N LEU A 22 -10.60 3.09 0.49
CA LEU A 22 -10.78 4.19 1.44
C LEU A 22 -11.54 3.76 2.71
N PHE A 23 -12.53 2.87 2.57
CA PHE A 23 -13.37 2.44 3.69
C PHE A 23 -12.82 1.23 4.46
N ILE A 24 -11.88 0.44 3.92
CA ILE A 24 -11.35 -0.74 4.62
C ILE A 24 -10.82 -0.38 6.03
N PRO A 25 -9.96 0.65 6.20
CA PRO A 25 -9.49 1.02 7.54
C PRO A 25 -10.56 1.58 8.47
N CYS A 26 -11.67 2.10 7.94
CA CYS A 26 -12.75 2.65 8.76
C CYS A 26 -13.53 1.54 9.48
N ILE A 27 -13.57 0.33 8.92
CA ILE A 27 -14.20 -0.85 9.55
C ILE A 27 -13.50 -1.19 10.86
N GLU A 28 -12.18 -1.00 10.92
CA GLU A 28 -11.38 -1.31 12.11
C GLU A 28 -11.76 -0.42 13.31
N ILE A 29 -12.20 0.81 13.07
CA ILE A 29 -12.68 1.73 14.12
C ILE A 29 -13.88 1.13 14.83
N VAL A 30 -14.83 0.57 14.07
CA VAL A 30 -16.02 -0.10 14.61
C VAL A 30 -15.61 -1.32 15.43
N GLN A 31 -14.65 -2.09 14.92
CA GLN A 31 -14.13 -3.26 15.63
C GLN A 31 -13.49 -2.87 16.97
N LEU A 32 -12.64 -1.84 16.99
CA LEU A 32 -12.02 -1.33 18.22
C LEU A 32 -13.07 -0.83 19.22
N TYR A 33 -14.11 -0.16 18.74
CA TYR A 33 -15.21 0.29 19.59
C TYR A 33 -15.96 -0.87 20.26
N ILE A 34 -16.23 -1.95 19.53
CA ILE A 34 -16.88 -3.16 20.08
C ILE A 34 -15.97 -3.88 21.10
N MET A 35 -14.65 -3.78 20.93
CA MET A 35 -13.68 -4.43 21.83
C MET A 35 -13.55 -3.72 23.18
N LEU A 36 -13.92 -2.43 23.26
CA LEU A 36 -13.91 -1.67 24.49
C LEU A 36 -15.09 -2.07 25.38
N LYS A 37 -14.81 -2.42 26.64
CA LYS A 37 -15.86 -2.61 27.64
C LYS A 37 -16.45 -1.25 28.04
N PRO A 38 -17.72 -1.19 28.49
CA PRO A 38 -18.38 0.07 28.88
C PRO A 38 -17.61 0.88 29.95
N ASP A 39 -16.89 0.20 30.85
CA ASP A 39 -16.12 0.83 31.93
C ASP A 39 -14.63 1.03 31.59
N ALA A 40 -14.22 0.79 30.33
CA ALA A 40 -12.83 0.85 29.93
C ALA A 40 -12.38 2.29 29.61
N VAL A 41 -11.12 2.59 29.96
CA VAL A 41 -10.47 3.84 29.55
C VAL A 41 -10.37 3.86 28.01
N ASN A 42 -10.80 4.98 27.41
CA ASN A 42 -10.73 5.17 25.95
C ASN A 42 -9.30 5.00 25.42
N ILE A 43 -9.18 4.33 24.28
CA ILE A 43 -7.91 4.11 23.57
C ILE A 43 -7.32 5.46 23.17
N HIS A 44 -6.02 5.64 23.36
CA HIS A 44 -5.34 6.82 22.84
C HIS A 44 -5.37 6.80 21.29
N PRO A 45 -5.80 7.87 20.60
CA PRO A 45 -6.06 7.86 19.16
C PRO A 45 -4.95 7.28 18.28
N ALA A 46 -3.69 7.60 18.58
CA ALA A 46 -2.55 7.06 17.85
C ALA A 46 -2.46 5.51 17.90
N PHE A 47 -2.86 4.90 19.00
CA PHE A 47 -2.88 3.43 19.12
C PHE A 47 -4.14 2.83 18.49
N ALA A 48 -5.16 3.64 18.20
CA ALA A 48 -6.32 3.23 17.42
C ALA A 48 -6.11 3.41 15.90
N PHE A 49 -5.00 4.05 15.48
CA PHE A 49 -4.65 4.21 14.09
C PHE A 49 -4.56 2.86 13.39
N PHE A 50 -5.05 2.78 12.16
CA PHE A 50 -5.17 1.53 11.40
C PHE A 50 -3.88 0.72 11.37
N LEU A 51 -2.73 1.36 11.20
CA LEU A 51 -1.46 0.64 11.11
C LEU A 51 -0.96 0.10 12.45
N ALA A 52 -1.41 0.66 13.59
CA ALA A 52 -1.03 0.19 14.92
C ALA A 52 -1.51 -1.25 15.20
N GLY A 53 -2.53 -1.73 14.45
CA GLY A 53 -2.98 -3.12 14.52
C GLY A 53 -3.59 -3.49 15.87
N SER A 54 -4.32 -2.57 16.49
CA SER A 54 -4.89 -2.80 17.82
C SER A 54 -6.12 -3.72 17.82
N SER A 55 -6.63 -4.10 16.65
CA SER A 55 -7.86 -4.90 16.50
C SER A 55 -7.59 -6.42 16.51
N ARG A 56 -8.60 -7.20 16.88
CA ARG A 56 -8.49 -8.67 16.95
C ARG A 56 -8.37 -9.28 15.56
N GLY A 57 -7.33 -10.07 15.35
CA GLY A 57 -7.15 -10.88 14.13
C GLY A 57 -6.73 -10.08 12.90
N HIS A 58 -6.58 -8.74 13.01
CA HIS A 58 -5.98 -7.88 11.99
C HIS A 58 -6.58 -8.06 10.57
N ILE A 59 -7.85 -8.47 10.47
CA ILE A 59 -8.44 -8.95 9.21
C ILE A 59 -8.44 -7.83 8.15
N THR A 60 -8.78 -6.61 8.57
CA THR A 60 -8.77 -5.41 7.72
C THR A 60 -7.36 -5.04 7.26
N GLN A 61 -6.37 -5.14 8.15
CA GLN A 61 -4.95 -4.94 7.81
C GLN A 61 -4.46 -6.00 6.82
N ILE A 62 -4.77 -7.28 7.04
CA ILE A 62 -4.43 -8.36 6.12
C ILE A 62 -5.06 -8.10 4.76
N LEU A 63 -6.35 -7.77 4.72
CA LEU A 63 -7.07 -7.51 3.46
C LEU A 63 -6.43 -6.36 2.67
N LEU A 64 -6.08 -5.26 3.32
CA LEU A 64 -5.49 -4.10 2.64
C LEU A 64 -4.01 -4.33 2.27
N LEU A 65 -3.20 -4.81 3.20
CA LEU A 65 -1.75 -4.85 3.07
C LEU A 65 -1.24 -6.11 2.35
N TRP A 66 -1.91 -7.26 2.50
CA TRP A 66 -1.45 -8.50 1.87
C TRP A 66 -1.91 -8.61 0.42
N PHE A 67 -3.04 -8.00 0.07
CA PHE A 67 -3.60 -8.01 -1.29
C PHE A 67 -3.30 -6.73 -2.06
N LEU A 68 -2.35 -5.93 -1.57
CA LEU A 68 -2.10 -4.58 -2.07
C LEU A 68 -1.83 -4.50 -3.59
N PRO A 69 -1.02 -5.38 -4.22
CA PRO A 69 -0.86 -5.36 -5.68
C PRO A 69 -2.13 -5.74 -6.44
N VAL A 70 -2.97 -6.61 -5.88
CA VAL A 70 -4.26 -6.97 -6.50
C VAL A 70 -5.20 -5.78 -6.44
N LEU A 71 -5.23 -5.07 -5.31
CA LEU A 71 -5.97 -3.82 -5.17
C LEU A 71 -5.45 -2.77 -6.16
N SER A 72 -4.13 -2.66 -6.36
CA SER A 72 -3.54 -1.79 -7.39
C SER A 72 -3.99 -2.14 -8.81
N LEU A 73 -4.06 -3.43 -9.16
CA LEU A 73 -4.56 -3.89 -10.46
C LEU A 73 -6.00 -3.46 -10.70
N LEU A 74 -6.86 -3.68 -9.71
CA LEU A 74 -8.27 -3.29 -9.75
C LEU A 74 -8.46 -1.77 -9.77
N LEU A 75 -7.55 -1.02 -9.14
CA LEU A 75 -7.58 0.44 -9.12
C LEU A 75 -7.21 1.05 -10.47
N GLY A 76 -6.40 0.38 -11.28
CA GLY A 76 -6.05 0.84 -12.64
C GLY A 76 -4.67 0.46 -13.14
N ALA A 77 -3.87 -0.26 -12.33
CA ALA A 77 -2.58 -0.78 -12.77
C ALA A 77 -2.71 -1.80 -13.91
N ASP A 78 -3.91 -2.36 -14.14
CA ASP A 78 -4.23 -3.25 -15.26
C ASP A 78 -4.54 -2.53 -16.60
N SER A 79 -4.48 -1.20 -16.64
CA SER A 79 -4.72 -0.43 -17.86
C SER A 79 -3.90 -0.85 -19.10
N PRO A 80 -2.64 -1.34 -19.00
CA PRO A 80 -1.92 -1.86 -20.16
C PRO A 80 -2.61 -3.08 -20.81
N ILE A 81 -3.26 -3.93 -20.01
CA ILE A 81 -4.00 -5.09 -20.49
C ILE A 81 -5.23 -4.62 -21.28
N GLN A 82 -5.96 -3.64 -20.75
CA GLN A 82 -7.14 -3.09 -21.41
C GLN A 82 -6.78 -2.42 -22.75
N GLU A 83 -5.70 -1.65 -22.78
CA GLU A 83 -5.21 -0.99 -24.00
C GLU A 83 -4.69 -1.99 -25.05
N TYR A 84 -4.09 -3.09 -24.61
CA TYR A 84 -3.68 -4.17 -25.51
C TYR A 84 -4.90 -4.87 -26.13
N GLN A 85 -5.87 -5.26 -25.31
CA GLN A 85 -7.08 -5.96 -25.77
C GLN A 85 -7.95 -5.11 -26.71
N THR A 86 -7.95 -3.79 -26.52
CA THR A 86 -8.70 -2.84 -27.37
C THR A 86 -7.91 -2.34 -28.59
N GLY A 87 -6.64 -2.74 -28.75
CA GLY A 87 -5.76 -2.28 -29.84
C GLY A 87 -5.24 -0.84 -29.68
N VAL A 88 -5.68 -0.12 -28.65
CA VAL A 88 -5.29 1.28 -28.38
C VAL A 88 -3.81 1.41 -28.05
N ARG A 89 -3.19 0.36 -27.48
CA ARG A 89 -1.76 0.35 -27.10
C ARG A 89 -0.86 0.80 -28.26
N ASN A 90 -1.03 0.25 -29.45
CA ASN A 90 -0.15 0.54 -30.60
C ASN A 90 -0.29 1.99 -31.07
N ILE A 91 -1.51 2.53 -31.03
CA ILE A 91 -1.78 3.94 -31.37
C ILE A 91 -1.04 4.87 -30.41
N ILE A 92 -1.08 4.57 -29.11
CA ILE A 92 -0.39 5.36 -28.09
C ILE A 92 1.13 5.23 -28.28
N ILE A 93 1.65 4.01 -28.43
CA ILE A 93 3.09 3.77 -28.63
C ILE A 93 3.60 4.51 -29.87
N ASN A 94 2.87 4.49 -30.99
CA ASN A 94 3.24 5.24 -32.19
C ASN A 94 3.27 6.76 -31.96
N LYS A 95 2.41 7.28 -31.07
CA LYS A 95 2.33 8.71 -30.78
C LYS A 95 3.42 9.22 -29.84
N ILE A 96 3.76 8.46 -28.80
CA ILE A 96 4.68 8.94 -27.73
C ILE A 96 5.98 8.14 -27.61
N GLY A 97 6.09 7.03 -28.34
CA GLY A 97 7.20 6.10 -28.26
C GLY A 97 7.07 5.09 -27.11
N LYS A 98 7.61 3.89 -27.33
CA LYS A 98 7.53 2.75 -26.41
C LYS A 98 8.11 3.03 -25.02
N LYS A 99 9.28 3.67 -24.96
CA LYS A 99 9.96 4.02 -23.70
C LYS A 99 9.10 4.94 -22.83
N ALA A 100 8.55 5.99 -23.44
CA ALA A 100 7.70 6.95 -22.75
C ALA A 100 6.38 6.32 -22.30
N TYR A 101 5.79 5.43 -23.11
CA TYR A 101 4.62 4.65 -22.75
C TYR A 101 4.84 3.84 -21.46
N ILE A 102 5.91 3.04 -21.39
CA ILE A 102 6.20 2.19 -20.24
C ILE A 102 6.44 3.03 -18.98
N LEU A 103 7.29 4.05 -19.06
CA LEU A 103 7.59 4.94 -17.92
C LEU A 103 6.35 5.67 -17.44
N GLN A 104 5.49 6.12 -18.36
CA GLN A 104 4.22 6.75 -18.01
C GLN A 104 3.30 5.78 -17.27
N LYS A 105 3.17 4.51 -17.71
CA LYS A 105 2.35 3.51 -17.03
C LYS A 105 2.82 3.25 -15.60
N LEU A 106 4.12 3.07 -15.42
CA LEU A 106 4.74 2.85 -14.12
C LEU A 106 4.54 4.07 -13.19
N ALA A 107 4.82 5.28 -13.67
CA ALA A 107 4.67 6.50 -12.87
C ALA A 107 3.21 6.75 -12.46
N VAL A 108 2.27 6.60 -13.39
CA VAL A 108 0.84 6.78 -13.10
C VAL A 108 0.37 5.79 -12.03
N SER A 109 0.77 4.52 -12.15
CA SER A 109 0.40 3.49 -11.18
C SER A 109 0.97 3.74 -9.78
N PHE A 110 2.26 4.11 -9.70
CA PHE A 110 2.91 4.45 -8.44
C PHE A 110 2.17 5.60 -7.73
N ILE A 111 1.96 6.71 -8.45
CA ILE A 111 1.32 7.91 -7.89
C ILE A 111 -0.13 7.62 -7.50
N LEU A 112 -0.89 6.89 -8.33
CA LEU A 112 -2.28 6.56 -8.04
C LEU A 112 -2.41 5.72 -6.76
N CYS A 113 -1.57 4.69 -6.61
CA CYS A 113 -1.59 3.84 -5.41
C CYS A 113 -1.08 4.58 -4.17
N PHE A 114 -0.02 5.40 -4.32
CA PHE A 114 0.51 6.24 -3.25
C PHE A 114 -0.54 7.21 -2.72
N ILE A 115 -1.20 7.97 -3.61
CA ILE A 115 -2.23 8.94 -3.23
C ILE A 115 -3.43 8.22 -2.60
N THR A 116 -3.83 7.07 -3.15
CA THR A 116 -4.96 6.30 -2.61
C THR A 116 -4.68 5.84 -1.19
N MET A 117 -3.49 5.31 -0.91
CA MET A 117 -3.09 4.92 0.44
C MET A 117 -3.00 6.14 1.35
N LEU A 118 -2.42 7.24 0.88
CA LEU A 118 -2.32 8.48 1.65
C LEU A 118 -3.69 9.00 2.07
N THR A 119 -4.65 9.12 1.14
CA THR A 119 -6.00 9.57 1.47
C THR A 119 -6.72 8.61 2.42
N THR A 120 -6.49 7.32 2.26
CA THR A 120 -7.06 6.26 3.09
C THR A 120 -6.56 6.34 4.53
N LEU A 121 -5.26 6.48 4.73
CA LEU A 121 -4.66 6.60 6.06
C LEU A 121 -4.95 7.96 6.70
N LEU A 122 -4.98 9.05 5.93
CA LEU A 122 -5.38 10.37 6.46
C LEU A 122 -6.84 10.38 6.93
N LEU A 123 -7.75 9.78 6.16
CA LEU A 123 -9.14 9.65 6.59
C LEU A 123 -9.25 8.83 7.87
N ASN A 124 -8.58 7.67 7.92
CA ASN A 124 -8.55 6.84 9.12
C ASN A 124 -8.01 7.62 10.33
N PHE A 125 -6.89 8.32 10.17
CA PHE A 125 -6.27 9.14 11.21
C PHE A 125 -7.22 10.20 11.77
N ILE A 126 -7.94 10.92 10.90
CA ILE A 126 -8.94 11.91 11.30
C ILE A 126 -10.08 11.24 12.07
N LEU A 127 -10.61 10.14 11.56
CA LEU A 127 -11.74 9.45 12.19
C LEU A 127 -11.39 8.87 13.56
N VAL A 128 -10.22 8.23 13.72
CA VAL A 128 -9.80 7.70 15.03
C VAL A 128 -9.54 8.83 16.02
N SER A 129 -9.03 9.98 15.55
CA SER A 129 -8.82 11.16 16.39
C SER A 129 -10.12 11.78 16.89
N ILE A 130 -11.20 11.68 16.11
CA ILE A 130 -12.54 12.14 16.51
C ILE A 130 -13.21 11.12 17.44
N VAL A 131 -13.22 9.85 17.07
CA VAL A 131 -13.94 8.79 17.81
C VAL A 131 -13.32 8.53 19.18
N PHE A 132 -12.00 8.55 19.27
CA PHE A 132 -11.27 8.26 20.51
C PHE A 132 -10.71 9.52 21.18
N LEU A 133 -11.33 10.68 20.94
CA LEU A 133 -10.90 11.95 21.49
C LEU A 133 -10.76 11.90 23.02
N GLY A 134 -9.61 12.36 23.52
CA GLY A 134 -9.31 12.36 24.97
C GLY A 134 -8.94 10.99 25.56
N GLY A 135 -8.81 9.94 24.73
CA GLY A 135 -8.34 8.64 25.18
C GLY A 135 -6.88 8.65 25.62
N THR A 136 -6.56 7.86 26.65
CA THR A 136 -5.22 7.78 27.26
C THR A 136 -4.68 6.36 27.30
N TYR A 137 -5.51 5.35 26.99
CA TYR A 137 -5.11 3.96 27.05
C TYR A 137 -4.21 3.58 25.87
N LYS A 138 -2.94 3.27 26.15
CA LYS A 138 -1.92 2.88 25.15
C LYS A 138 -1.83 1.37 24.95
N MET A 139 -2.95 0.65 25.03
CA MET A 139 -3.02 -0.80 24.76
C MET A 139 -2.02 -1.66 25.57
N GLY A 140 -1.72 -1.26 26.81
CA GLY A 140 -0.79 -1.99 27.70
C GLY A 140 0.70 -1.76 27.43
N LEU A 141 1.07 -0.91 26.46
CA LEU A 141 2.47 -0.73 26.05
C LEU A 141 3.32 0.08 27.04
N ASN A 142 2.71 0.86 27.95
CA ASN A 142 3.45 1.65 28.94
C ASN A 142 4.25 0.81 29.95
N GLY A 143 3.96 -0.49 30.09
CA GLY A 143 4.61 -1.37 31.06
C GLY A 143 5.82 -2.14 30.52
N LEU A 144 6.12 -2.04 29.23
CA LEU A 144 7.11 -2.91 28.55
C LEU A 144 8.57 -2.48 28.77
N GLY A 145 8.83 -1.31 29.36
CA GLY A 145 10.18 -0.77 29.48
C GLY A 145 10.76 -0.35 28.12
N SER A 146 12.07 -0.06 28.10
CA SER A 146 12.78 0.27 26.86
C SER A 146 13.12 -1.00 26.08
N LEU A 147 12.57 -1.14 24.87
CA LEU A 147 12.81 -2.28 24.00
C LEU A 147 13.89 -1.96 22.95
N ASN A 148 13.69 -0.86 22.23
CA ASN A 148 14.62 -0.34 21.23
C ASN A 148 14.38 1.16 21.05
N THR A 149 15.31 1.85 20.39
CA THR A 149 15.26 3.32 20.23
C THR A 149 14.06 3.79 19.42
N LEU A 150 13.62 3.02 18.43
CA LEU A 150 12.44 3.33 17.61
C LEU A 150 11.14 3.13 18.39
N PHE A 151 11.04 2.08 19.21
CA PHE A 151 9.92 1.84 20.11
C PHE A 151 9.79 2.98 21.12
N ASP A 152 10.89 3.33 21.80
CA ASP A 152 10.90 4.41 22.78
C ASP A 152 10.50 5.74 22.16
N PHE A 153 11.06 6.05 20.98
CA PHE A 153 10.68 7.23 20.20
C PHE A 153 9.19 7.20 19.84
N SER A 154 8.66 6.05 19.44
CA SER A 154 7.26 5.90 19.05
C SER A 154 6.32 6.10 20.22
N ILE A 155 6.64 5.55 21.40
CA ILE A 155 5.81 5.74 22.61
C ILE A 155 5.84 7.18 23.12
N GLN A 156 6.98 7.86 22.98
CA GLN A 156 7.13 9.28 23.35
C GLN A 156 6.44 10.22 22.36
N ASN A 157 6.50 9.91 21.05
CA ASN A 157 5.98 10.75 19.98
C ASN A 157 5.03 9.96 19.07
N PRO A 158 3.86 9.52 19.58
CA PRO A 158 3.04 8.52 18.90
C PRO A 158 2.46 9.00 17.56
N TYR A 159 2.07 10.27 17.45
CA TYR A 159 1.60 10.82 16.18
C TYR A 159 2.73 10.95 15.14
N LEU A 160 3.97 11.23 15.56
CA LEU A 160 5.11 11.26 14.64
C LEU A 160 5.44 9.86 14.13
N ALA A 161 5.31 8.84 14.98
CA ALA A 161 5.43 7.45 14.55
C ALA A 161 4.35 7.09 13.52
N ASP A 162 3.08 7.39 13.79
CA ASP A 162 1.98 7.14 12.85
C ASP A 162 2.21 7.82 11.50
N PHE A 163 2.68 9.07 11.48
CA PHE A 163 3.01 9.75 10.22
C PHE A 163 4.20 9.12 9.50
N GLY A 164 5.24 8.73 10.24
CA GLY A 164 6.41 8.07 9.67
C GLY A 164 6.05 6.72 9.01
N PHE A 165 5.41 5.83 9.77
CA PHE A 165 4.96 4.53 9.28
C PHE A 165 3.85 4.66 8.22
N GLY A 166 2.96 5.64 8.35
CA GLY A 166 1.93 5.95 7.35
C GLY A 166 2.54 6.39 6.00
N PHE A 167 3.56 7.24 6.03
CA PHE A 167 4.29 7.61 4.81
C PHE A 167 5.01 6.42 4.19
N MET A 168 5.66 5.58 5.01
CA MET A 168 6.27 4.33 4.55
C MET A 168 5.24 3.40 3.89
N ALA A 169 4.06 3.24 4.48
CA ALA A 169 2.96 2.48 3.89
C ALA A 169 2.51 3.04 2.54
N CYS A 170 2.48 4.37 2.37
CA CYS A 170 2.18 5.02 1.09
C CYS A 170 3.24 4.71 0.03
N LEU A 171 4.53 4.76 0.38
CA LEU A 171 5.62 4.38 -0.53
C LEU A 171 5.51 2.91 -0.95
N MET A 172 5.27 2.02 0.00
CA MET A 172 5.07 0.59 -0.26
C MET A 172 3.85 0.35 -1.15
N ALA A 173 2.78 1.13 -0.98
CA ALA A 173 1.62 1.07 -1.86
C ALA A 173 1.93 1.50 -3.30
N GLY A 174 2.73 2.56 -3.47
CA GLY A 174 3.26 2.94 -4.77
C GLY A 174 4.09 1.83 -5.42
N MET A 175 4.96 1.18 -4.65
CA MET A 175 5.79 0.07 -5.13
C MET A 175 4.98 -1.18 -5.51
N ALA A 176 3.91 -1.50 -4.77
CA ALA A 176 2.96 -2.53 -5.18
C ALA A 176 2.30 -2.20 -6.53
N GLY A 177 1.97 -0.92 -6.75
CA GLY A 177 1.51 -0.41 -8.04
C GLY A 177 2.50 -0.65 -9.19
N LEU A 178 3.80 -0.51 -8.92
CA LEU A 178 4.86 -0.85 -9.89
C LEU A 178 4.90 -2.34 -10.20
N ILE A 179 4.81 -3.23 -9.20
CA ILE A 179 4.74 -4.68 -9.40
C ILE A 179 3.51 -5.06 -10.24
N ALA A 180 2.35 -4.50 -9.89
CA ALA A 180 1.09 -4.71 -10.57
C ALA A 180 1.13 -4.27 -12.05
N THR A 181 1.61 -3.06 -12.32
CA THR A 181 1.74 -2.56 -13.69
C THR A 181 2.82 -3.30 -14.48
N SER A 182 3.92 -3.71 -13.83
CA SER A 182 4.95 -4.52 -14.48
C SER A 182 4.38 -5.87 -14.92
N SER A 183 3.63 -6.54 -14.05
CA SER A 183 2.93 -7.78 -14.37
C SER A 183 1.93 -7.58 -15.52
N SER A 184 1.21 -6.46 -15.51
CA SER A 184 0.24 -6.12 -16.57
C SER A 184 0.89 -5.88 -17.93
N LEU A 185 2.02 -5.17 -17.96
CA LEU A 185 2.80 -4.93 -19.17
C LEU A 185 3.42 -6.22 -19.71
N PHE A 186 3.91 -7.10 -18.83
CA PHE A 186 4.55 -8.34 -19.24
C PHE A 186 3.56 -9.37 -19.80
N PHE A 187 2.46 -9.61 -19.09
CA PHE A 187 1.52 -10.70 -19.45
C PHE A 187 0.42 -10.27 -20.41
N LEU A 188 0.03 -8.99 -20.40
CA LEU A 188 -1.07 -8.45 -21.23
C LEU A 188 -2.39 -9.22 -21.10
N ASN A 189 -2.56 -9.96 -20.01
CA ASN A 189 -3.71 -10.82 -19.77
C ASN A 189 -3.97 -10.91 -18.26
N LYS A 190 -5.22 -10.64 -17.86
CA LYS A 190 -5.64 -10.60 -16.45
C LYS A 190 -5.41 -11.94 -15.75
N LYS A 191 -5.62 -13.06 -16.45
CA LYS A 191 -5.48 -14.42 -15.89
C LYS A 191 -4.07 -14.71 -15.36
N PHE A 192 -3.05 -14.07 -15.93
CA PHE A 192 -1.66 -14.25 -15.52
C PHE A 192 -1.13 -13.07 -14.72
N ALA A 193 -1.48 -11.84 -15.09
CA ALA A 193 -0.99 -10.64 -14.41
C ALA A 193 -1.44 -10.56 -12.94
N TYR A 194 -2.70 -10.93 -12.64
CA TYR A 194 -3.25 -10.84 -11.27
C TYR A 194 -2.58 -11.85 -10.32
N PRO A 195 -2.52 -13.16 -10.63
CA PRO A 195 -1.79 -14.09 -9.80
C PRO A 195 -0.30 -13.75 -9.69
N ALA A 196 0.37 -13.35 -10.79
CA ALA A 196 1.78 -13.02 -10.75
C ALA A 196 2.09 -11.85 -9.80
N ALA A 197 1.33 -10.75 -9.89
CA ALA A 197 1.52 -9.60 -9.00
C ALA A 197 1.27 -9.99 -7.53
N PHE A 198 0.22 -10.79 -7.27
CA PHE A 198 -0.06 -11.30 -5.94
C PHE A 198 1.09 -12.18 -5.41
N PHE A 199 1.54 -13.16 -6.18
CA PHE A 199 2.60 -14.08 -5.75
C PHE A 199 3.92 -13.36 -5.50
N ILE A 200 4.32 -12.42 -6.36
CA ILE A 200 5.54 -11.63 -6.14
C ILE A 200 5.49 -10.94 -4.78
N TRP A 201 4.37 -10.28 -4.47
CA TRP A 201 4.18 -9.60 -3.18
C TRP A 201 4.09 -10.55 -2.01
N PHE A 202 3.33 -11.63 -2.15
CA PHE A 202 3.12 -12.62 -1.11
C PHE A 202 4.42 -13.33 -0.72
N LEU A 203 5.30 -13.61 -1.68
CA LEU A 203 6.64 -14.16 -1.41
C LEU A 203 7.50 -13.25 -0.53
N MET A 204 7.21 -11.95 -0.48
CA MET A 204 7.91 -11.00 0.39
C MET A 204 7.25 -10.91 1.79
N ILE A 205 6.04 -11.44 1.95
CA ILE A 205 5.33 -11.50 3.24
C ILE A 205 5.74 -12.76 4.02
N LEU A 206 5.93 -13.88 3.35
CA LEU A 206 6.15 -15.20 3.97
C LEU A 206 7.43 -15.34 4.83
N PRO A 207 8.58 -14.74 4.49
CA PRO A 207 9.79 -14.90 5.29
C PRO A 207 9.64 -14.31 6.70
N ASN A 208 10.46 -14.79 7.63
CA ASN A 208 10.51 -14.25 9.00
C ASN A 208 10.78 -12.74 9.02
N ASN A 209 11.61 -12.24 8.10
CA ASN A 209 11.83 -10.81 7.87
C ASN A 209 10.75 -10.27 6.91
N SER A 210 9.50 -10.34 7.34
CA SER A 210 8.35 -9.99 6.52
C SER A 210 8.31 -8.50 6.19
N ILE A 211 7.90 -8.15 4.97
CA ILE A 211 7.62 -6.75 4.61
C ILE A 211 6.55 -6.09 5.49
N MET A 212 5.72 -6.90 6.16
CA MET A 212 4.67 -6.41 7.05
C MET A 212 5.23 -5.60 8.24
N PHE A 213 6.48 -5.84 8.65
CA PHE A 213 7.12 -5.09 9.73
C PHE A 213 7.33 -3.61 9.40
N ILE A 214 7.42 -3.25 8.12
CA ILE A 214 7.59 -1.85 7.69
C ILE A 214 6.31 -1.03 7.89
N PHE A 215 5.15 -1.70 8.02
CA PHE A 215 3.86 -1.02 8.10
C PHE A 215 3.44 -0.69 9.53
N GLN A 216 3.96 -1.38 10.55
CA GLN A 216 3.40 -1.32 11.90
C GLN A 216 4.22 -0.39 12.82
N PRO A 217 3.62 0.69 13.37
CA PRO A 217 4.23 1.49 14.43
C PRO A 217 4.14 0.78 15.79
N PHE A 218 4.85 1.31 16.79
CA PHE A 218 4.87 0.78 18.17
C PHE A 218 5.34 -0.68 18.27
N THR A 219 6.21 -1.10 17.36
CA THR A 219 6.73 -2.48 17.31
C THR A 219 7.98 -2.66 18.16
N GLU A 220 8.20 -3.91 18.55
CA GLU A 220 9.40 -4.37 19.27
C GLU A 220 10.66 -4.38 18.40
N TYR A 221 10.53 -4.23 17.08
CA TYR A 221 11.63 -4.22 16.12
C TYR A 221 12.17 -2.81 15.90
N GLY A 222 13.50 -2.65 15.89
CA GLY A 222 14.14 -1.38 15.63
C GLY A 222 14.51 -1.16 14.15
N PHE A 223 15.24 -0.08 13.91
CA PHE A 223 15.71 0.30 12.57
C PHE A 223 16.63 -0.75 11.94
N GLU A 224 17.35 -1.51 12.76
CA GLU A 224 18.24 -2.60 12.34
C GLU A 224 17.50 -3.73 11.61
N ILE A 225 16.19 -3.89 11.83
CA ILE A 225 15.35 -4.85 11.11
C ILE A 225 14.56 -4.15 10.00
N ILE A 226 13.90 -3.03 10.31
CA ILE A 226 12.98 -2.38 9.37
C ILE A 226 13.71 -1.81 8.14
N LEU A 227 14.87 -1.18 8.35
CA LEU A 227 15.60 -0.53 7.25
C LEU A 227 16.14 -1.56 6.23
N PRO A 228 16.79 -2.67 6.63
CA PRO A 228 17.19 -3.70 5.67
C PRO A 228 16.02 -4.30 4.89
N ILE A 229 14.89 -4.59 5.52
CA ILE A 229 13.70 -5.13 4.83
C ILE A 229 13.24 -4.14 3.76
N PHE A 230 13.14 -2.85 4.10
CA PHE A 230 12.74 -1.82 3.13
C PHE A 230 13.71 -1.70 1.95
N LEU A 231 15.02 -1.72 2.21
CA LEU A 231 16.04 -1.61 1.17
C LEU A 231 16.04 -2.82 0.24
N VAL A 232 15.99 -4.04 0.79
CA VAL A 232 15.94 -5.28 0.00
C VAL A 232 14.67 -5.32 -0.86
N PHE A 233 13.52 -4.99 -0.27
CA PHE A 233 12.26 -4.91 -0.99
C PHE A 233 12.33 -3.89 -2.14
N SER A 234 12.79 -2.68 -1.86
CA SER A 234 12.92 -1.62 -2.86
C SER A 234 13.83 -2.06 -4.01
N LEU A 235 14.94 -2.74 -3.71
CA LEU A 235 15.85 -3.29 -4.70
C LEU A 235 15.16 -4.35 -5.58
N ILE A 236 14.40 -5.28 -5.00
CA ILE A 236 13.65 -6.29 -5.75
C ILE A 236 12.67 -5.64 -6.73
N VAL A 237 11.92 -4.63 -6.28
CA VAL A 237 10.98 -3.90 -7.14
C VAL A 237 11.70 -3.19 -8.28
N LEU A 238 12.83 -2.54 -8.00
CA LEU A 238 13.64 -1.88 -9.02
C LEU A 238 14.20 -2.88 -10.05
N ILE A 239 14.62 -4.08 -9.62
CA ILE A 239 15.06 -5.15 -10.51
C ILE A 239 13.91 -5.59 -11.42
N ILE A 240 12.71 -5.84 -10.87
CA ILE A 240 11.53 -6.23 -11.65
C ILE A 240 11.21 -5.18 -12.71
N VAL A 241 11.16 -3.91 -12.31
CA VAL A 241 10.88 -2.79 -13.22
C VAL A 241 11.98 -2.66 -14.29
N GLY A 242 13.25 -2.80 -13.90
CA GLY A 242 14.39 -2.72 -14.81
C GLY A 242 14.40 -3.84 -15.84
N VAL A 243 14.18 -5.09 -15.41
CA VAL A 243 14.08 -6.27 -16.30
C VAL A 243 12.91 -6.12 -17.26
N LEU A 244 11.72 -5.73 -16.76
CA LEU A 244 10.56 -5.45 -17.61
C LEU A 244 10.89 -4.39 -18.66
N TYR A 245 11.46 -3.26 -18.24
CA TYR A 245 11.78 -2.16 -19.13
C TYR A 245 12.73 -2.60 -20.24
N LEU A 246 13.79 -3.34 -19.90
CA LEU A 246 14.73 -3.88 -20.87
C LEU A 246 14.08 -4.89 -21.82
N TYR A 247 13.28 -5.81 -21.28
CA TYR A 247 12.55 -6.82 -22.05
C TYR A 247 11.63 -6.16 -23.09
N GLU A 248 10.76 -5.26 -22.64
CA GLU A 248 9.82 -4.57 -23.51
C GLU A 248 10.54 -3.70 -24.53
N VAL A 249 11.52 -2.89 -24.12
CA VAL A 249 12.17 -1.95 -25.04
C VAL A 249 13.06 -2.64 -26.08
N LYS A 250 13.78 -3.71 -25.72
CA LYS A 250 14.77 -4.34 -26.60
C LYS A 250 14.27 -5.55 -27.38
N TYR A 251 13.37 -6.36 -26.80
CA TYR A 251 13.09 -7.70 -27.33
C TYR A 251 11.70 -7.84 -27.95
N VAL A 252 10.73 -7.04 -27.52
CA VAL A 252 9.38 -7.07 -28.09
C VAL A 252 9.35 -6.18 -29.35
N LYS A 253 9.28 -6.81 -30.53
CA LYS A 253 9.07 -6.12 -31.81
C LYS A 253 7.60 -5.74 -32.00
N GLU A 254 7.36 -4.60 -32.64
CA GLU A 254 6.02 -4.06 -32.97
C GLU A 254 5.29 -4.90 -34.03
#